data_AF-A0A3D9H6V7-F1
#
_entry.id   AF-A0A3D9H6V7-F1
#
_cell.length_a   1.000
_cell.length_b   1.000
_cell.length_c   1.000
_cell.angle_alpha   90.00
_cell.angle_beta   90.00
_cell.angle_gamma   90.00
#
_symmetry.space_group_name_H-M   'P 1'
#
loop_
_entity.id
_entity.type
_entity.pdbx_description
1 polymer ?
#
loop_
_entity_poly.entity_id
_entity_poly.type
_entity_poly.pdbx_seq_one_letter_code
_entity_poly.pdbx_strand_id
1 'polypeptide(L)'
;MYKNNEINVRPDKDRLINLLNDVKKGKIVVPKFQRDIVWNVKQRLDLFDSISKGFPIGSLLFWNPEKDDFGFNKKIGPYTLDLNTKKYSYIIDGYQRITTLFSALNNPLEYVKNKVDQTILDEYIVYYSLEDEEFFHLIKTRNKNNISVSNIPLYVLVDTFEFLTFTKKIQEEFDETISNLYINRAKKLATALLDYEVAFVNIHGGSIQDAVEIFSRINSKGSDMSPMWMLSALTYKDGKNGFKFSDEIEDLKIDLEEFNFEDIKTEILLQCIRSSTGKLYIDTKTETLAKSKNFKNLALKTFENIYQAVDFLYHRTNVLNINILPYNLQLIFITEFFRLVDNPSEEKLNELERWFWQTTYASYFSIYSLSKQRKAFAKFQRFCRGEELEAIYKANDNEVFEAVEFPSKMNYGSVRSKALGLFMIKTLIEKTEIDDYDFDDFLSLSKHDKDFVLLFPKFESQTYETEFRALTRSKKIKDYSFILNGKTLNFDYQANFINNSILDCKNDIDKIKRLRYSLIAASESKFVESLDINYNGTDRYDENNDGQVILF
;
A
#
# COMPACT_ATOMS: atom_id res chain seq x y z
N MET A 1 38.78 -22.77 -14.41
CA MET A 1 38.13 -23.96 -13.83
C MET A 1 36.92 -23.51 -13.02
N TYR A 2 35.72 -23.59 -13.58
CA TYR A 2 34.48 -23.35 -12.83
C TYR A 2 34.23 -24.59 -11.96
N LYS A 3 34.54 -24.52 -10.66
CA LYS A 3 34.05 -25.52 -9.71
C LYS A 3 32.51 -25.41 -9.74
N ASN A 4 31.84 -26.52 -10.00
CA ASN A 4 30.39 -26.63 -9.83
C ASN A 4 30.06 -26.23 -8.39
N ASN A 5 29.33 -25.13 -8.21
CA ASN A 5 28.64 -24.83 -6.95
C ASN A 5 27.51 -25.86 -6.80
N GLU A 6 27.82 -27.06 -6.31
CA GLU A 6 26.81 -28.07 -6.04
C GLU A 6 25.92 -27.60 -4.88
N ILE A 7 24.65 -27.34 -5.19
CA ILE A 7 23.64 -27.02 -4.19
C ILE A 7 23.22 -28.33 -3.52
N ASN A 8 23.33 -28.37 -2.20
CA ASN A 8 22.83 -29.49 -1.40
C ASN A 8 21.69 -29.03 -0.51
N VAL A 9 20.48 -29.53 -0.77
CA VAL A 9 19.27 -29.20 -0.01
C VAL A 9 19.01 -30.31 1.00
N ARG A 10 18.94 -29.96 2.29
CA ARG A 10 18.73 -30.91 3.39
C ARG A 10 17.54 -30.49 4.27
N PRO A 11 16.45 -31.26 4.30
CA PRO A 11 15.40 -31.06 5.29
C PRO A 11 15.89 -31.54 6.66
N ASP A 12 15.52 -30.82 7.71
CA ASP A 12 15.87 -31.09 9.09
C ASP A 12 14.73 -30.65 10.03
N LYS A 13 14.83 -31.00 11.31
CA LYS A 13 13.93 -30.52 12.35
C LYS A 13 14.68 -30.33 13.67
N ASP A 14 14.31 -29.30 14.41
CA ASP A 14 14.87 -29.04 15.74
C ASP A 14 13.82 -28.36 16.62
N ARG A 15 14.05 -28.34 17.93
CA ARG A 15 13.23 -27.60 18.87
C ARG A 15 13.31 -26.11 18.58
N LEU A 16 12.18 -25.42 18.67
CA LEU A 16 12.08 -23.98 18.47
C LEU A 16 13.12 -23.22 19.30
N ILE A 17 13.28 -23.58 20.58
CA ILE A 17 14.20 -22.91 21.49
C ILE A 17 15.68 -23.00 21.04
N ASN A 18 16.06 -24.09 20.38
CA ASN A 18 17.41 -24.27 19.86
C ASN A 18 17.66 -23.35 18.67
N LEU A 19 16.69 -23.23 17.75
CA LEU A 19 16.75 -22.30 16.63
C LEU A 19 16.83 -20.83 17.10
N LEU A 20 16.04 -20.45 18.10
CA LEU A 20 16.09 -19.10 18.68
C LEU A 20 17.44 -18.82 19.36
N ASN A 21 18.04 -19.83 20.01
CA ASN A 21 19.39 -19.71 20.56
C ASN A 21 20.46 -19.55 19.47
N ASP A 22 20.30 -20.19 18.33
CA ASP A 22 21.19 -20.03 17.19
C ASP A 22 21.06 -18.64 16.53
N VAL A 23 19.86 -18.05 16.54
CA VAL A 23 19.66 -16.63 16.21
C VAL A 23 20.38 -15.73 17.23
N LYS A 24 20.17 -15.98 18.54
CA LYS A 24 20.80 -15.21 19.64
C LYS A 24 22.33 -15.20 19.56
N LYS A 25 22.92 -16.34 19.20
CA LYS A 25 24.38 -16.53 19.02
C LYS A 25 24.90 -16.02 17.68
N GLY A 26 24.02 -15.54 16.80
CA GLY A 26 24.38 -15.04 15.48
C GLY A 26 24.78 -16.11 14.47
N LYS A 27 24.39 -17.38 14.68
CA LYS A 27 24.56 -18.43 13.68
C LYS A 27 23.52 -18.31 12.58
N ILE A 28 22.29 -17.95 12.95
CA ILE A 28 21.20 -17.65 12.02
C ILE A 28 21.03 -16.13 11.97
N VAL A 29 21.04 -15.55 10.77
CA VAL A 29 21.01 -14.09 10.58
C VAL A 29 20.01 -13.67 9.52
N VAL A 30 19.53 -12.43 9.67
CA VAL A 30 18.65 -11.79 8.70
C VAL A 30 19.52 -11.19 7.60
N PRO A 31 19.36 -11.58 6.33
CA PRO A 31 20.10 -10.95 5.23
C PRO A 31 19.71 -9.48 5.08
N LYS A 32 20.63 -8.62 4.62
CA LYS A 32 20.34 -7.19 4.44
C LYS A 32 19.25 -6.88 3.41
N PHE A 33 19.07 -7.75 2.42
CA PHE A 33 18.04 -7.61 1.39
C PHE A 33 16.67 -8.14 1.83
N GLN A 34 16.53 -8.61 3.08
CA GLN A 34 15.23 -8.99 3.64
C GLN A 34 14.35 -7.75 3.82
N ARG A 35 13.06 -7.89 3.53
CA ARG A 35 12.08 -6.80 3.68
C ARG A 35 11.73 -6.57 5.15
N ASP A 36 11.15 -5.42 5.44
CA ASP A 36 10.60 -5.14 6.77
C ASP A 36 9.44 -6.07 7.13
N ILE A 37 9.19 -6.17 8.44
CA ILE A 37 8.11 -6.99 9.01
C ILE A 37 6.78 -6.31 8.70
N VAL A 38 5.86 -7.05 8.09
CA VAL A 38 4.51 -6.55 7.75
C VAL A 38 3.40 -7.22 8.57
N TRP A 39 3.76 -8.18 9.42
CA TRP A 39 2.79 -8.90 10.25
C TRP A 39 2.15 -7.96 11.27
N ASN A 40 0.83 -7.85 11.17
CA ASN A 40 0.05 -7.12 12.16
C ASN A 40 -0.01 -7.91 13.48
N VAL A 41 -0.47 -7.23 14.53
CA VAL A 41 -0.59 -7.80 15.89
C VAL A 41 -1.37 -9.13 15.90
N LYS A 42 -2.48 -9.22 15.15
CA LYS A 42 -3.31 -10.44 15.12
C LYS A 42 -2.53 -11.64 14.58
N GLN A 43 -1.81 -11.46 13.45
CA GLN A 43 -0.99 -12.53 12.87
C GLN A 43 0.11 -13.01 13.83
N ARG A 44 0.67 -12.12 14.64
CA ARG A 44 1.65 -12.49 15.68
C ARG A 44 1.02 -13.33 16.79
N LEU A 45 -0.17 -12.97 17.25
CA LEU A 45 -0.89 -13.73 18.28
C LEU A 45 -1.38 -15.10 17.76
N ASP A 46 -1.90 -15.15 16.54
CA ASP A 46 -2.34 -16.39 15.87
C ASP A 46 -1.18 -17.41 15.75
N LEU A 47 0.07 -16.94 15.62
CA LEU A 47 1.25 -17.81 15.64
C LEU A 47 1.43 -18.53 16.98
N PHE A 48 1.30 -17.82 18.10
CA PHE A 48 1.43 -18.42 19.43
C PHE A 48 0.23 -19.32 19.76
N ASP A 49 -0.98 -18.95 19.34
CA ASP A 49 -2.16 -19.80 19.44
C ASP A 49 -1.99 -21.12 18.65
N SER A 50 -1.40 -21.05 17.46
CA SER A 50 -1.07 -22.26 16.69
C SER A 50 -0.09 -23.16 17.45
N ILE A 51 0.95 -22.59 18.06
CA ILE A 51 1.94 -23.35 18.83
C ILE A 51 1.32 -23.97 20.09
N SER A 52 0.50 -23.22 20.83
CA SER A 52 -0.15 -23.72 22.05
C SER A 52 -1.09 -24.89 21.79
N LYS A 53 -1.71 -24.92 20.60
CA LYS A 53 -2.57 -26.02 20.12
C LYS A 53 -1.80 -27.16 19.43
N GLY A 54 -0.49 -27.02 19.23
CA GLY A 54 0.33 -28.00 18.51
C GLY A 54 0.09 -28.02 16.99
N PHE A 55 -0.49 -26.97 16.42
CA PHE A 55 -0.69 -26.84 14.99
C PHE A 55 0.62 -26.50 14.27
N PRO A 56 0.83 -26.99 13.04
CA PRO A 56 2.04 -26.70 12.28
C PRO A 56 2.08 -25.22 11.86
N ILE A 57 3.18 -24.53 12.17
CA ILE A 57 3.41 -23.12 11.78
C ILE A 57 4.13 -22.97 10.42
N GLY A 58 4.17 -24.04 9.62
CA GLY A 58 4.95 -24.14 8.38
C GLY A 58 6.43 -24.40 8.60
N SER A 59 7.16 -24.69 7.53
CA SER A 59 8.61 -24.92 7.57
C SER A 59 9.41 -23.62 7.44
N LEU A 60 10.67 -23.62 7.86
CA LEU A 60 11.61 -22.50 7.65
C LEU A 60 12.59 -22.83 6.52
N LEU A 61 13.19 -21.82 5.90
CA LEU A 61 14.20 -22.01 4.85
C LEU A 61 15.44 -21.19 5.17
N PHE A 62 16.57 -21.88 5.26
CA PHE A 62 17.87 -21.29 5.54
C PHE A 62 18.85 -21.52 4.40
N TRP A 63 19.67 -20.53 4.11
CA TRP A 63 20.72 -20.61 3.12
C TRP A 63 22.10 -20.43 3.74
N ASN A 64 22.97 -21.38 3.46
CA ASN A 64 24.32 -21.51 4.01
C ASN A 64 25.32 -21.39 2.84
N PRO A 65 25.70 -20.18 2.41
CA PRO A 65 26.62 -19.99 1.31
C PRO A 65 28.04 -20.50 1.63
N GLU A 66 28.86 -20.69 0.59
CA GLU A 66 30.28 -21.01 0.76
C GLU A 66 31.11 -19.79 1.23
N LYS A 67 30.64 -18.58 0.92
CA LYS A 67 31.25 -17.29 1.28
C LYS A 67 30.22 -16.35 1.87
N ASP A 68 30.59 -15.64 2.93
CA ASP A 68 29.70 -14.74 3.69
C ASP A 68 29.78 -13.28 3.23
N ASP A 69 29.57 -13.03 1.93
CA ASP A 69 29.71 -11.70 1.33
C ASP A 69 28.39 -10.90 1.27
N PHE A 70 27.29 -11.46 1.77
CA PHE A 70 25.92 -10.92 1.57
C PHE A 70 25.49 -9.92 2.64
N GLY A 71 26.30 -9.70 3.68
CA GLY A 71 25.97 -8.82 4.80
C GLY A 71 24.71 -9.26 5.57
N PHE A 72 24.53 -8.73 6.76
CA PHE A 72 23.39 -9.07 7.61
C PHE A 72 22.87 -7.83 8.35
N ASN A 73 21.61 -7.92 8.77
CA ASN A 73 21.03 -6.98 9.73
C ASN A 73 21.40 -7.44 11.15
N LYS A 74 21.90 -6.52 11.98
CA LYS A 74 22.17 -6.78 13.41
C LYS A 74 20.90 -6.69 14.26
N LYS A 75 19.84 -6.09 13.73
CA LYS A 75 18.55 -5.93 14.41
C LYS A 75 17.62 -7.09 14.08
N ILE A 76 16.97 -7.65 15.10
CA ILE A 76 15.84 -8.57 14.97
C ILE A 76 14.75 -8.15 15.97
N GLY A 77 13.61 -7.71 15.45
CA GLY A 77 12.56 -7.10 16.26
C GLY A 77 13.12 -5.92 17.08
N PRO A 78 12.88 -5.86 18.40
CA PRO A 78 13.41 -4.79 19.24
C PRO A 78 14.89 -4.97 19.61
N TYR A 79 15.53 -6.10 19.27
CA TYR A 79 16.87 -6.45 19.76
C TYR A 79 17.97 -6.19 18.73
N THR A 80 19.12 -5.69 19.20
CA THR A 80 20.37 -5.59 18.43
C THR A 80 21.36 -6.64 18.94
N LEU A 81 21.81 -7.52 18.04
CA LEU A 81 22.68 -8.66 18.35
C LEU A 81 24.16 -8.37 18.05
N ASP A 82 25.04 -8.92 18.89
CA ASP A 82 26.49 -8.93 18.63
C ASP A 82 26.84 -10.16 17.78
N LEU A 83 27.03 -9.93 16.49
CA LEU A 83 27.30 -11.00 15.53
C LEU A 83 28.83 -11.15 15.32
N ASN A 84 29.42 -12.21 15.89
CA ASN A 84 30.87 -12.48 15.87
C ASN A 84 31.25 -13.82 15.19
N THR A 85 30.30 -14.49 14.56
CA THR A 85 30.50 -15.78 13.89
C THR A 85 31.15 -15.61 12.51
N LYS A 86 31.97 -16.58 12.09
CA LYS A 86 32.64 -16.59 10.76
C LYS A 86 31.85 -17.31 9.66
N LYS A 87 30.74 -17.96 10.04
CA LYS A 87 29.87 -18.72 9.14
C LYS A 87 28.42 -18.42 9.49
N TYR A 88 27.68 -17.88 8.54
CA TYR A 88 26.29 -17.48 8.74
C TYR A 88 25.31 -18.39 7.99
N SER A 89 24.15 -18.60 8.60
CA SER A 89 22.97 -19.20 7.99
C SER A 89 21.92 -18.11 7.79
N TYR A 90 21.60 -17.78 6.55
CA TYR A 90 20.72 -16.68 6.18
C TYR A 90 19.26 -17.13 6.15
N ILE A 91 18.38 -16.37 6.81
CA ILE A 91 16.93 -16.62 6.76
C ILE A 91 16.38 -16.20 5.39
N ILE A 92 15.97 -17.19 4.59
CA ILE A 92 15.30 -16.97 3.30
C ILE A 92 13.79 -16.96 3.49
N ASP A 93 13.26 -17.92 4.25
CA ASP A 93 11.84 -17.98 4.63
C ASP A 93 11.64 -18.03 6.14
N GLY A 94 10.50 -17.52 6.58
CA GLY A 94 10.10 -17.56 7.98
C GLY A 94 10.66 -16.42 8.82
N TYR A 95 11.21 -15.38 8.19
CA TYR A 95 11.72 -14.18 8.87
C TYR A 95 10.71 -13.57 9.86
N GLN A 96 9.45 -13.42 9.45
CA GLN A 96 8.41 -12.84 10.31
C GLN A 96 8.06 -13.76 11.50
N ARG A 97 8.05 -15.08 11.29
CA ARG A 97 7.82 -16.08 12.33
C ARG A 97 8.96 -16.08 13.33
N ILE A 98 10.20 -16.24 12.86
CA ILE A 98 11.40 -16.24 13.69
C ILE A 98 11.50 -14.94 14.48
N THR A 99 11.27 -13.79 13.84
CA THR A 99 11.37 -12.50 14.55
C THR A 99 10.29 -12.36 15.63
N THR A 100 9.05 -12.75 15.33
CA THR A 100 7.96 -12.74 16.32
C THR A 100 8.29 -13.63 17.52
N LEU A 101 8.71 -14.87 17.25
CA LEU A 101 9.06 -15.86 18.29
C LEU A 101 10.27 -15.43 19.09
N PHE A 102 11.34 -15.00 18.42
CA PHE A 102 12.54 -14.49 19.05
C PHE A 102 12.23 -13.30 19.95
N SER A 103 11.39 -12.38 19.47
CA SER A 103 11.15 -11.14 20.20
C SER A 103 10.30 -11.33 21.45
N ALA A 104 9.30 -12.21 21.40
CA ALA A 104 8.40 -12.46 22.53
C ALA A 104 8.97 -13.44 23.57
N LEU A 105 9.89 -14.33 23.16
CA LEU A 105 10.46 -15.37 24.02
C LEU A 105 11.83 -15.01 24.60
N ASN A 106 12.45 -13.91 24.17
CA ASN A 106 13.66 -13.40 24.82
C ASN A 106 13.32 -12.36 25.89
N ASN A 107 13.96 -12.49 27.05
CA ASN A 107 13.81 -11.55 28.14
C ASN A 107 14.56 -10.24 27.81
N PRO A 108 13.87 -9.08 27.74
CA PRO A 108 14.52 -7.81 27.44
C PRO A 108 15.53 -7.36 28.50
N LEU A 109 15.42 -7.86 29.73
CA LEU A 109 16.32 -7.54 30.83
C LEU A 109 17.72 -8.15 30.67
N GLU A 110 17.89 -9.15 29.81
CA GLU A 110 19.18 -9.77 29.53
C GLU A 110 20.08 -8.91 28.63
N TYR A 111 19.52 -7.87 28.01
CA TYR A 111 20.22 -7.02 27.06
C TYR A 111 20.54 -5.66 27.68
N VAL A 112 21.70 -5.10 27.33
CA VAL A 112 22.02 -3.71 27.68
C VAL A 112 20.98 -2.79 27.04
N LYS A 113 20.51 -1.76 27.77
CA LYS A 113 19.41 -0.86 27.33
C LYS A 113 19.57 -0.32 25.91
N ASN A 114 20.80 -0.02 25.47
CA ASN A 114 21.08 0.50 24.13
C ASN A 114 20.97 -0.53 23.00
N LYS A 115 20.80 -1.82 23.33
CA LYS A 115 20.55 -2.93 22.38
C LYS A 115 19.08 -3.32 22.31
N VAL A 116 18.22 -2.62 23.05
CA VAL A 116 16.78 -2.83 23.05
C VAL A 116 16.11 -1.54 22.62
N ASP A 117 15.43 -1.58 21.48
CA ASP A 117 14.63 -0.49 20.97
C ASP A 117 13.33 -0.38 21.78
N GLN A 118 13.35 0.51 22.76
CA GLN A 118 12.23 0.74 23.68
C GLN A 118 10.99 1.30 22.97
N THR A 119 11.14 1.89 21.78
CA THR A 119 10.01 2.51 21.06
C THR A 119 9.03 1.46 20.53
N ILE A 120 9.54 0.28 20.19
CA ILE A 120 8.76 -0.82 19.60
C ILE A 120 8.67 -2.05 20.53
N LEU A 121 9.39 -2.09 21.65
CA LEU A 121 9.46 -3.26 22.53
C LEU A 121 8.07 -3.77 22.96
N ASP A 122 7.19 -2.87 23.37
CA ASP A 122 5.84 -3.20 23.83
C ASP A 122 4.98 -3.91 22.76
N GLU A 123 5.29 -3.71 21.47
CA GLU A 123 4.59 -4.35 20.35
C GLU A 123 4.98 -5.82 20.16
N TYR A 124 6.09 -6.24 20.77
CA TYR A 124 6.66 -7.57 20.64
C TYR A 124 6.58 -8.39 21.92
N ILE A 125 6.39 -7.75 23.09
CA ILE A 125 6.09 -8.48 24.33
C ILE A 125 4.66 -9.01 24.24
N VAL A 126 4.52 -10.33 24.26
CA VAL A 126 3.25 -11.04 24.28
C VAL A 126 2.97 -11.54 25.70
N TYR A 127 1.73 -11.39 26.12
CA TYR A 127 1.21 -11.92 27.37
C TYR A 127 0.22 -13.05 27.09
N TYR A 128 0.11 -13.97 28.04
CA TYR A 128 -0.94 -14.98 28.08
C TYR A 128 -1.78 -14.81 29.34
N SER A 129 -3.10 -14.67 29.17
CA SER A 129 -4.05 -14.66 30.28
C SER A 129 -4.22 -16.09 30.79
N LEU A 130 -3.78 -16.36 32.02
CA LEU A 130 -4.00 -17.66 32.66
C LEU A 130 -5.47 -17.83 33.07
N GLU A 131 -6.25 -16.75 33.09
CA GLU A 131 -7.67 -16.76 33.39
C GLU A 131 -8.49 -17.13 32.14
N ASP A 132 -8.28 -16.40 31.05
CA ASP A 132 -9.06 -16.50 29.80
C ASP A 132 -8.44 -17.47 28.78
N GLU A 133 -7.20 -17.89 28.98
CA GLU A 133 -6.43 -18.72 28.04
C GLU A 133 -6.20 -18.07 26.66
N GLU A 134 -6.06 -16.74 26.64
CA GLU A 134 -5.86 -15.94 25.43
C GLU A 134 -4.53 -15.18 25.41
N PHE A 135 -3.96 -15.02 24.21
CA PHE A 135 -2.76 -14.21 23.97
C PHE A 135 -3.13 -12.75 23.67
N PHE A 136 -2.38 -11.80 24.20
CA PHE A 136 -2.59 -10.37 23.94
C PHE A 136 -1.32 -9.52 24.09
N HIS A 137 -1.41 -8.26 23.66
CA HIS A 137 -0.39 -7.22 23.86
C HIS A 137 -0.94 -6.06 24.70
N LEU A 138 -0.09 -5.45 25.52
CA LEU A 138 -0.48 -4.38 26.44
C LEU A 138 -0.80 -3.03 25.78
N ILE A 139 -0.38 -2.80 24.53
CA ILE A 139 -0.64 -1.53 23.82
C ILE A 139 -2.14 -1.27 23.64
N LYS A 140 -2.98 -2.33 23.66
CA LYS A 140 -4.43 -2.20 23.55
C LYS A 140 -5.17 -2.12 24.88
N THR A 141 -4.49 -2.29 26.02
CA THR A 141 -5.12 -2.22 27.35
C THR A 141 -4.89 -0.84 27.98
N ARG A 142 -5.98 -0.18 28.40
CA ARG A 142 -5.99 1.19 28.96
C ARG A 142 -5.18 1.41 30.25
N ASN A 143 -4.54 0.37 30.81
CA ASN A 143 -3.78 0.43 32.07
C ASN A 143 -2.46 -0.36 31.97
N LYS A 144 -1.37 0.30 31.54
CA LYS A 144 -0.01 -0.29 31.58
C LYS A 144 0.53 -0.50 33.00
N ASN A 145 -0.01 0.21 34.00
CA ASN A 145 0.57 0.26 35.35
C ASN A 145 0.02 -0.79 36.33
N ASN A 146 -0.93 -1.65 35.93
CA ASN A 146 -1.50 -2.68 36.80
C ASN A 146 -1.79 -3.95 35.99
N ILE A 147 -0.73 -4.67 35.60
CA ILE A 147 -0.87 -5.98 34.96
C ILE A 147 -1.18 -6.99 36.06
N SER A 148 -2.35 -7.63 35.99
CA SER A 148 -2.72 -8.70 36.93
C SER A 148 -1.67 -9.81 36.93
N VAL A 149 -1.42 -10.39 38.12
CA VAL A 149 -0.53 -11.56 38.31
C VAL A 149 -1.04 -12.80 37.56
N SER A 150 -2.31 -12.81 37.11
CA SER A 150 -2.85 -13.84 36.20
C SER A 150 -2.33 -13.74 34.76
N ASN A 151 -1.62 -12.68 34.38
CA ASN A 151 -1.08 -12.49 33.03
C ASN A 151 0.43 -12.70 32.99
N ILE A 152 0.87 -13.74 32.29
CA ILE A 152 2.28 -14.11 32.21
C ILE A 152 2.92 -13.64 30.89
N PRO A 153 4.04 -12.91 30.91
CA PRO A 153 4.82 -12.63 29.69
C PRO A 153 5.43 -13.92 29.12
N LEU A 154 5.42 -14.11 27.80
CA LEU A 154 5.87 -15.38 27.22
C LEU A 154 7.36 -15.69 27.45
N TYR A 155 8.23 -14.69 27.53
CA TYR A 155 9.66 -14.92 27.83
C TYR A 155 9.88 -15.53 29.22
N VAL A 156 8.95 -15.34 30.16
CA VAL A 156 8.99 -15.95 31.50
C VAL A 156 8.75 -17.46 31.42
N LEU A 157 7.94 -17.93 30.47
CA LEU A 157 7.60 -19.35 30.32
C LEU A 157 8.76 -20.22 29.85
N VAL A 158 9.75 -19.62 29.18
CA VAL A 158 10.90 -20.33 28.60
C VAL A 158 12.17 -20.21 29.44
N ASP A 159 12.15 -19.42 30.51
CA ASP A 159 13.23 -19.33 31.50
C ASP A 159 12.79 -20.00 32.81
N THR A 160 13.59 -20.97 33.27
CA THR A 160 13.24 -21.76 34.47
C THR A 160 13.16 -20.92 35.74
N PHE A 161 14.06 -19.96 35.94
CA PHE A 161 14.12 -19.18 37.18
C PHE A 161 13.06 -18.09 37.22
N GLU A 162 12.82 -17.43 36.09
CA GLU A 162 11.73 -16.46 35.93
C GLU A 162 10.38 -17.15 36.10
N PHE A 163 10.19 -18.33 35.48
CA PHE A 163 8.97 -19.12 35.65
C PHE A 163 8.71 -19.47 37.12
N LEU A 164 9.71 -20.00 37.83
CA LEU A 164 9.59 -20.29 39.26
C LEU A 164 9.25 -19.05 40.08
N THR A 165 9.89 -17.92 39.79
CA THR A 165 9.60 -16.64 40.44
C THR A 165 8.17 -16.18 40.19
N PHE A 166 7.65 -16.36 38.98
CA PHE A 166 6.28 -16.04 38.63
C PHE A 166 5.27 -16.94 39.35
N THR A 167 5.55 -18.25 39.45
CA THR A 167 4.66 -19.18 40.18
C THR A 167 4.54 -18.83 41.66
N LYS A 168 5.60 -18.32 42.30
CA LYS A 168 5.53 -17.82 43.68
C LYS A 168 4.59 -16.62 43.81
N LYS A 169 4.67 -15.66 42.87
CA LYS A 169 3.77 -14.51 42.84
C LYS A 169 2.30 -14.93 42.70
N ILE A 170 2.01 -15.93 41.87
CA ILE A 170 0.66 -16.50 41.77
C ILE A 170 0.20 -17.03 43.14
N GLN A 171 1.06 -17.81 43.82
CA GLN A 171 0.74 -18.41 45.12
C GLN A 171 0.55 -17.38 46.24
N GLU A 172 1.21 -16.23 46.15
CA GLU A 172 1.08 -15.13 47.11
C GLU A 172 -0.21 -14.33 46.90
N GLU A 173 -0.69 -14.22 45.66
CA GLU A 173 -1.85 -13.38 45.28
C GLU A 173 -3.19 -14.14 45.32
N PHE A 174 -3.20 -15.42 44.93
CA PHE A 174 -4.42 -16.22 44.76
C PHE A 174 -4.52 -17.36 45.76
N ASP A 175 -5.74 -17.81 46.06
CA ASP A 175 -5.94 -19.00 46.90
C ASP A 175 -5.37 -20.27 46.26
N GLU A 176 -5.25 -21.34 47.04
CA GLU A 176 -4.63 -22.60 46.62
C GLU A 176 -5.28 -23.20 45.36
N THR A 177 -6.61 -23.08 45.20
CA THR A 177 -7.35 -23.67 44.08
C THR A 177 -7.04 -22.93 42.79
N ILE A 178 -7.16 -21.59 42.81
CA ILE A 178 -6.87 -20.74 41.64
C ILE A 178 -5.38 -20.79 41.30
N SER A 179 -4.51 -20.74 42.30
CA SER A 179 -3.06 -20.85 42.12
C SER A 179 -2.66 -22.13 41.40
N ASN A 180 -3.19 -23.28 41.84
CA ASN A 180 -2.92 -24.56 41.20
C ASN A 180 -3.43 -24.59 39.75
N LEU A 181 -4.62 -24.04 39.48
CA LEU A 181 -5.17 -23.94 38.12
C LEU A 181 -4.26 -23.11 37.20
N TYR A 182 -3.89 -21.89 37.61
CA TYR A 182 -3.06 -21.00 36.82
C TYR A 182 -1.65 -21.55 36.60
N ILE A 183 -1.04 -22.13 37.63
CA ILE A 183 0.27 -22.79 37.51
C ILE A 183 0.20 -23.95 36.51
N ASN A 184 -0.86 -24.76 36.54
CA ASN A 184 -1.02 -25.88 35.61
C ASN A 184 -1.23 -25.40 34.16
N ARG A 185 -2.02 -24.34 33.95
CA ARG A 185 -2.17 -23.70 32.63
C ARG A 185 -0.84 -23.15 32.13
N ALA A 186 -0.08 -22.45 32.97
CA ALA A 186 1.23 -21.92 32.64
C ALA A 186 2.24 -23.04 32.30
N LYS A 187 2.27 -24.12 33.09
CA LYS A 187 3.10 -25.31 32.82
C LYS A 187 2.76 -25.94 31.46
N LYS A 188 1.47 -26.13 31.15
CA LYS A 188 1.03 -26.71 29.88
C LYS A 188 1.53 -25.87 28.70
N LEU A 189 1.41 -24.54 28.78
CA LEU A 189 1.90 -23.65 27.74
C LEU A 189 3.43 -23.63 27.65
N ALA A 190 4.14 -23.62 28.79
CA ALA A 190 5.60 -23.71 28.81
C ALA A 190 6.10 -25.00 28.13
N THR A 191 5.50 -26.15 28.43
CA THR A 191 5.80 -27.42 27.75
C THR A 191 5.53 -27.32 26.24
N ALA A 192 4.38 -26.77 25.84
CA ALA A 192 4.04 -26.59 24.44
C ALA A 192 5.08 -25.74 23.70
N LEU A 193 5.61 -24.68 24.32
CA LEU A 193 6.64 -23.81 23.73
C LEU A 193 8.03 -24.48 23.68
N LEU A 194 8.45 -25.15 24.77
CA LEU A 194 9.79 -25.73 24.91
C LEU A 194 9.98 -27.00 24.07
N ASP A 195 8.94 -27.80 23.92
CA ASP A 195 8.98 -29.06 23.16
C ASP A 195 8.55 -28.89 21.69
N TYR A 196 8.10 -27.71 21.27
CA TYR A 196 7.69 -27.47 19.89
C TYR A 196 8.85 -27.71 18.92
N GLU A 197 8.68 -28.66 18.00
CA GLU A 197 9.64 -28.92 16.92
C GLU A 197 9.24 -28.17 15.66
N VAL A 198 10.21 -27.50 15.03
CA VAL A 198 10.02 -26.78 13.77
C VAL A 198 10.80 -27.50 12.68
N ALA A 199 10.13 -27.81 11.57
CA ALA A 199 10.79 -28.31 10.37
C ALA A 199 11.46 -27.15 9.63
N PHE A 200 12.67 -27.36 9.12
CA PHE A 200 13.37 -26.39 8.29
C PHE A 200 14.20 -27.05 7.20
N VAL A 201 14.53 -26.29 6.18
CA VAL A 201 15.33 -26.76 5.05
C VAL A 201 16.61 -25.94 4.99
N ASN A 202 17.75 -26.60 4.96
CA ASN A 202 19.05 -26.00 4.73
C ASN A 202 19.45 -26.13 3.26
N ILE A 203 19.72 -25.01 2.62
CA ILE A 203 20.37 -24.95 1.31
C ILE A 203 21.86 -24.70 1.59
N HIS A 204 22.71 -25.67 1.30
CA HIS A 204 24.16 -25.52 1.40
C HIS A 204 24.78 -25.23 0.03
N GLY A 205 25.70 -24.27 0.00
CA GLY A 205 26.35 -23.83 -1.23
C GLY A 205 25.42 -23.01 -2.12
N GLY A 206 25.73 -22.96 -3.42
CA GLY A 206 24.97 -22.16 -4.38
C GLY A 206 25.16 -20.66 -4.22
N SER A 207 24.52 -19.93 -5.13
CA SER A 207 24.43 -18.47 -5.12
C SER A 207 23.12 -17.99 -4.49
N ILE A 208 23.03 -16.69 -4.18
CA ILE A 208 21.78 -16.08 -3.72
C ILE A 208 20.65 -16.25 -4.73
N GLN A 209 20.97 -16.29 -6.03
CA GLN A 209 20.01 -16.56 -7.10
C GLN A 209 19.37 -17.94 -6.92
N ASP A 210 20.17 -18.94 -6.56
CA ASP A 210 19.71 -20.30 -6.38
C ASP A 210 18.80 -20.41 -5.15
N ALA A 211 19.17 -19.75 -4.04
CA ALA A 211 18.37 -19.73 -2.83
C ALA A 211 16.99 -19.06 -3.04
N VAL A 212 16.98 -17.91 -3.72
CA VAL A 212 15.75 -17.18 -4.08
C VAL A 212 14.88 -18.00 -5.05
N GLU A 213 15.49 -18.69 -6.02
CA GLU A 213 14.76 -19.54 -6.96
C GLU A 213 14.15 -20.77 -6.29
N ILE A 214 14.89 -21.44 -5.40
CA ILE A 214 14.36 -22.56 -4.59
C ILE A 214 13.17 -22.08 -3.76
N PHE A 215 13.30 -20.92 -3.10
CA PHE A 215 12.22 -20.34 -2.33
C PHE A 215 10.99 -20.01 -3.18
N SER A 216 11.18 -19.41 -4.37
CA SER A 216 10.09 -19.10 -5.30
C SER A 216 9.33 -20.34 -5.72
N ARG A 217 10.03 -21.42 -6.06
CA ARG A 217 9.41 -22.69 -6.44
C ARG A 217 8.65 -23.37 -5.29
N ILE A 218 9.09 -23.21 -4.05
CA ILE A 218 8.41 -23.75 -2.87
C ILE A 218 7.12 -22.95 -2.58
N ASN A 219 7.18 -21.62 -2.66
CA ASN A 219 6.06 -20.74 -2.30
C ASN A 219 5.05 -20.47 -3.42
N SER A 220 5.40 -20.67 -4.70
CA SER A 220 4.52 -20.45 -5.85
C SER A 220 3.24 -21.32 -5.86
N LYS A 221 3.07 -22.23 -4.89
CA LYS A 221 1.85 -23.03 -4.69
C LYS A 221 1.00 -22.62 -3.49
N GLY A 222 1.45 -21.71 -2.61
CA GLY A 222 0.79 -21.45 -1.32
C GLY A 222 0.67 -19.98 -0.90
N SER A 223 1.57 -19.09 -1.33
CA SER A 223 1.41 -17.63 -1.11
C SER A 223 2.38 -16.83 -2.00
N ASP A 224 1.90 -15.71 -2.53
CA ASP A 224 2.69 -14.86 -3.43
C ASP A 224 3.90 -14.28 -2.68
N MET A 225 5.09 -14.67 -3.13
CA MET A 225 6.32 -13.97 -2.76
C MET A 225 6.20 -12.51 -3.20
N SER A 226 6.58 -11.56 -2.34
CA SER A 226 6.68 -10.16 -2.76
C SER A 226 7.71 -10.05 -3.88
N PRO A 227 7.31 -9.64 -5.11
CA PRO A 227 8.24 -9.45 -6.22
C PRO A 227 9.37 -8.47 -5.88
N MET A 228 9.10 -7.52 -4.97
CA MET A 228 10.08 -6.59 -4.42
C MET A 228 11.22 -7.33 -3.72
N TRP A 229 10.90 -8.19 -2.74
CA TRP A 229 11.92 -8.92 -1.97
C TRP A 229 12.84 -9.73 -2.90
N MET A 230 12.25 -10.39 -3.89
CA MET A 230 13.00 -11.14 -4.90
C MET A 230 13.97 -10.24 -5.67
N LEU A 231 13.51 -9.07 -6.12
CA LEU A 231 14.35 -8.11 -6.84
C LEU A 231 15.48 -7.58 -5.96
N SER A 232 15.19 -7.19 -4.72
CA SER A 232 16.21 -6.74 -3.76
C SER A 232 17.26 -7.82 -3.52
N ALA A 233 16.84 -9.08 -3.30
CA ALA A 233 17.76 -10.20 -3.13
C ALA A 233 18.65 -10.45 -4.36
N LEU A 234 18.05 -10.42 -5.57
CA LEU A 234 18.78 -10.70 -6.81
C LEU A 234 19.70 -9.57 -7.25
N THR A 235 19.41 -8.32 -6.85
CA THR A 235 20.17 -7.12 -7.20
C THR A 235 21.29 -6.77 -6.22
N TYR A 236 21.30 -7.39 -5.03
CA TYR A 236 22.30 -7.18 -3.98
C TYR A 236 23.75 -7.63 -4.33
N LYS A 237 24.03 -8.01 -5.59
CA LYS A 237 25.29 -8.63 -6.06
C LYS A 237 26.57 -7.80 -5.82
N ASP A 238 26.47 -6.51 -5.49
CA ASP A 238 27.60 -5.58 -5.47
C ASP A 238 28.07 -5.17 -4.04
N GLY A 239 27.58 -5.84 -2.98
CA GLY A 239 28.03 -5.58 -1.61
C GLY A 239 27.57 -4.23 -1.04
N LYS A 240 28.27 -3.68 -0.03
CA LYS A 240 27.83 -2.50 0.76
C LYS A 240 27.59 -1.21 -0.06
N ASN A 241 28.12 -1.10 -1.28
CA ASN A 241 27.94 0.04 -2.19
C ASN A 241 27.16 -0.35 -3.47
N GLY A 242 26.46 -1.48 -3.44
CA GLY A 242 25.70 -2.01 -4.57
C GLY A 242 24.36 -1.33 -4.80
N PHE A 243 23.81 -1.49 -6.00
CA PHE A 243 22.44 -1.08 -6.33
C PHE A 243 21.45 -1.83 -5.43
N LYS A 244 20.72 -1.08 -4.61
CA LYS A 244 19.65 -1.60 -3.77
C LYS A 244 18.33 -1.09 -4.29
N PHE A 245 17.60 -1.99 -4.93
CA PHE A 245 16.33 -1.63 -5.53
C PHE A 245 15.29 -1.05 -4.54
N SER A 246 15.37 -1.40 -3.25
CA SER A 246 14.51 -0.82 -2.21
C SER A 246 14.78 0.67 -1.99
N ASP A 247 16.06 1.03 -1.86
CA ASP A 247 16.48 2.40 -1.52
C ASP A 247 16.08 3.34 -2.68
N GLU A 248 16.27 2.89 -3.92
CA GLU A 248 15.94 3.67 -5.13
C GLU A 248 14.41 3.84 -5.34
N ILE A 249 13.60 2.91 -4.86
CA ILE A 249 12.13 3.05 -4.85
C ILE A 249 11.70 4.11 -3.82
N GLU A 250 12.39 4.16 -2.68
CA GLU A 250 12.13 5.12 -1.62
C GLU A 250 12.56 6.53 -2.04
N ASP A 251 13.72 6.64 -2.70
CA ASP A 251 14.18 7.89 -3.32
C ASP A 251 13.16 8.40 -4.36
N LEU A 252 12.67 7.54 -5.27
CA LEU A 252 11.61 7.93 -6.21
C LEU A 252 10.33 8.39 -5.49
N LYS A 253 9.93 7.74 -4.39
CA LYS A 253 8.74 8.15 -3.64
C LYS A 253 8.88 9.53 -3.02
N ILE A 254 10.08 9.87 -2.55
CA ILE A 254 10.41 11.21 -2.04
C ILE A 254 10.32 12.23 -3.18
N ASP A 255 10.89 11.92 -4.34
CA ASP A 255 10.80 12.81 -5.52
C ASP A 255 9.34 13.03 -5.95
N LEU A 256 8.46 12.03 -5.78
CA LEU A 256 7.04 12.14 -6.11
C LEU A 256 6.18 12.84 -5.05
N GLU A 257 6.75 13.23 -3.91
CA GLU A 257 6.02 13.93 -2.83
C GLU A 257 5.53 15.30 -3.30
N GLU A 258 6.27 15.98 -4.18
CA GLU A 258 5.86 17.29 -4.73
C GLU A 258 4.54 17.23 -5.53
N PHE A 259 4.14 16.03 -5.98
CA PHE A 259 2.90 15.78 -6.70
C PHE A 259 1.83 15.09 -5.83
N ASN A 260 2.09 14.84 -4.55
CA ASN A 260 1.29 14.00 -3.65
C ASN A 260 1.14 12.53 -4.14
N PHE A 261 2.23 11.95 -4.65
CA PHE A 261 2.31 10.58 -5.15
C PHE A 261 3.25 9.66 -4.34
N GLU A 262 3.79 10.12 -3.21
CA GLU A 262 4.68 9.38 -2.31
C GLU A 262 4.06 8.06 -1.80
N ASP A 263 2.74 8.03 -1.64
CA ASP A 263 1.97 6.86 -1.21
C ASP A 263 1.72 5.82 -2.32
N ILE A 264 2.28 6.02 -3.52
CA ILE A 264 2.17 5.06 -4.61
C ILE A 264 2.62 3.66 -4.18
N LYS A 265 1.82 2.65 -4.50
CA LYS A 265 2.14 1.26 -4.15
C LYS A 265 3.34 0.79 -4.98
N THR A 266 4.34 0.22 -4.32
CA THR A 266 5.54 -0.34 -4.98
C THR A 266 5.21 -1.33 -6.10
N GLU A 267 4.11 -2.08 -5.97
CA GLU A 267 3.64 -2.99 -7.01
C GLU A 267 3.31 -2.26 -8.33
N ILE A 268 2.79 -1.03 -8.28
CA ILE A 268 2.50 -0.24 -9.49
C ILE A 268 3.82 0.18 -10.17
N LEU A 269 4.82 0.61 -9.38
CA LEU A 269 6.16 0.94 -9.88
C LEU A 269 6.81 -0.28 -10.56
N LEU A 270 6.66 -1.46 -9.96
CA LEU A 270 7.13 -2.72 -10.54
C LEU A 270 6.41 -3.08 -11.85
N GLN A 271 5.11 -2.80 -11.94
CA GLN A 271 4.34 -2.98 -13.17
C GLN A 271 4.81 -2.03 -14.27
N CYS A 272 5.20 -0.79 -13.93
CA CYS A 272 5.81 0.14 -14.88
C CYS A 272 7.16 -0.38 -15.40
N ILE A 273 8.03 -0.91 -14.52
CA ILE A 273 9.33 -1.52 -14.91
C ILE A 273 9.11 -2.74 -15.80
N ARG A 274 8.16 -3.61 -15.44
CA ARG A 274 7.79 -4.77 -16.27
C ARG A 274 7.30 -4.35 -17.64
N SER A 275 6.43 -3.34 -17.70
CA SER A 275 5.90 -2.82 -18.96
C SER A 275 6.97 -2.16 -19.84
N SER A 276 7.98 -1.57 -19.22
CA SER A 276 9.14 -0.96 -19.89
C SER A 276 10.01 -1.96 -20.68
N THR A 277 9.75 -3.26 -20.56
CA THR A 277 10.34 -4.29 -21.44
C THR A 277 9.70 -4.37 -22.83
N GLY A 278 8.67 -3.55 -23.09
CA GLY A 278 7.95 -3.50 -24.35
C GLY A 278 6.73 -4.42 -24.41
N LYS A 279 6.39 -5.13 -23.31
CA LYS A 279 5.16 -5.92 -23.18
C LYS A 279 4.45 -5.52 -21.91
N LEU A 280 3.11 -5.54 -21.91
CA LEU A 280 2.31 -5.24 -20.72
C LEU A 280 2.73 -6.14 -19.54
N TYR A 281 2.81 -5.59 -18.33
CA TYR A 281 3.37 -6.23 -17.13
C TYR A 281 2.91 -7.67 -16.85
N ILE A 282 1.69 -8.02 -17.27
CA ILE A 282 1.07 -9.34 -17.10
C ILE A 282 1.89 -10.45 -17.81
N ASP A 283 2.58 -10.09 -18.89
CA ASP A 283 3.35 -11.03 -19.73
C ASP A 283 4.83 -11.12 -19.34
N THR A 284 5.26 -10.37 -18.33
CA THR A 284 6.67 -10.29 -17.91
C THR A 284 6.82 -10.77 -16.47
N LYS A 285 7.53 -11.89 -16.29
CA LYS A 285 7.86 -12.41 -14.95
C LYS A 285 8.97 -11.60 -14.29
N THR A 286 8.84 -11.35 -12.99
CA THR A 286 9.86 -10.60 -12.22
C THR A 286 11.19 -11.34 -12.16
N GLU A 287 11.21 -12.68 -12.10
CA GLU A 287 12.48 -13.43 -12.06
C GLU A 287 13.35 -13.12 -13.29
N THR A 288 12.72 -13.03 -14.47
CA THR A 288 13.41 -12.81 -15.73
C THR A 288 14.06 -11.43 -15.78
N LEU A 289 13.36 -10.41 -15.26
CA LEU A 289 13.87 -9.04 -15.15
C LEU A 289 15.11 -8.97 -14.26
N ALA A 290 15.00 -9.53 -13.05
CA ALA A 290 16.04 -9.51 -12.03
C ALA A 290 17.35 -10.18 -12.48
N LYS A 291 17.24 -11.19 -13.34
CA LYS A 291 18.39 -11.91 -13.92
C LYS A 291 19.06 -11.14 -15.06
N SER A 292 18.42 -10.12 -15.62
CA SER A 292 18.99 -9.34 -16.71
C SER A 292 20.13 -8.45 -16.23
N LYS A 293 21.26 -8.45 -16.95
CA LYS A 293 22.41 -7.58 -16.63
C LYS A 293 22.06 -6.09 -16.69
N ASN A 294 21.01 -5.75 -17.44
CA ASN A 294 20.57 -4.37 -17.65
C ASN A 294 19.45 -3.95 -16.68
N PHE A 295 19.07 -4.77 -15.70
CA PHE A 295 17.95 -4.46 -14.80
C PHE A 295 18.13 -3.12 -14.09
N LYS A 296 19.31 -2.86 -13.54
CA LYS A 296 19.63 -1.59 -12.88
C LYS A 296 19.32 -0.40 -13.79
N ASN A 297 19.87 -0.40 -15.00
CA ASN A 297 19.71 0.70 -15.95
C ASN A 297 18.24 0.83 -16.40
N LEU A 298 17.57 -0.30 -16.67
CA LEU A 298 16.16 -0.32 -16.99
C LEU A 298 15.32 0.30 -15.87
N ALA A 299 15.54 -0.09 -14.61
CA ALA A 299 14.80 0.42 -13.46
C ALA A 299 15.00 1.93 -13.28
N LEU A 300 16.24 2.40 -13.28
CA LEU A 300 16.57 3.82 -13.12
C LEU A 300 15.94 4.67 -14.24
N LYS A 301 16.05 4.23 -15.50
CA LYS A 301 15.38 4.91 -16.62
C LYS A 301 13.87 4.88 -16.48
N THR A 302 13.29 3.76 -16.03
CA THR A 302 11.86 3.71 -15.79
C THR A 302 11.45 4.67 -14.68
N PHE A 303 12.25 4.88 -13.63
CA PHE A 303 11.95 5.87 -12.59
C PHE A 303 11.88 7.30 -13.14
N GLU A 304 12.83 7.68 -14.01
CA GLU A 304 12.77 8.95 -14.74
C GLU A 304 11.48 9.09 -15.56
N ASN A 305 11.06 8.02 -16.26
CA ASN A 305 9.83 8.00 -17.04
C ASN A 305 8.55 8.04 -16.16
N ILE A 306 8.59 7.44 -14.96
CA ILE A 306 7.48 7.50 -13.99
C ILE A 306 7.34 8.93 -13.48
N TYR A 307 8.44 9.59 -13.15
CA TYR A 307 8.43 10.98 -12.73
C TYR A 307 7.77 11.87 -13.80
N GLN A 308 8.19 11.76 -15.07
CA GLN A 308 7.58 12.49 -16.18
C GLN A 308 6.09 12.14 -16.37
N ALA A 309 5.71 10.88 -16.16
CA ALA A 309 4.32 10.46 -16.23
C ALA A 309 3.45 11.08 -15.12
N VAL A 310 3.97 11.17 -13.89
CA VAL A 310 3.28 11.81 -12.78
C VAL A 310 3.22 13.32 -12.98
N ASP A 311 4.31 13.96 -13.41
CA ASP A 311 4.34 15.37 -13.78
C ASP A 311 3.26 15.72 -14.82
N PHE A 312 3.16 14.93 -15.88
CA PHE A 312 2.10 15.06 -16.88
C PHE A 312 0.70 14.92 -16.26
N LEU A 313 0.49 13.88 -15.44
CA LEU A 313 -0.80 13.65 -14.78
C LEU A 313 -1.19 14.84 -13.89
N TYR A 314 -0.24 15.39 -13.16
CA TYR A 314 -0.44 16.51 -12.25
C TYR A 314 -0.78 17.80 -13.01
N HIS A 315 0.10 18.23 -13.92
CA HIS A 315 -0.02 19.52 -14.59
C HIS A 315 -1.03 19.55 -15.74
N ARG A 316 -1.15 18.46 -16.51
CA ARG A 316 -2.01 18.42 -17.71
C ARG A 316 -3.39 17.85 -17.42
N THR A 317 -3.50 16.91 -16.48
CA THR A 317 -4.78 16.23 -16.19
C THR A 317 -5.37 16.55 -14.82
N ASN A 318 -4.67 17.36 -14.02
CA ASN A 318 -5.07 17.76 -12.66
C ASN A 318 -5.30 16.58 -11.71
N VAL A 319 -4.53 15.51 -11.88
CA VAL A 319 -4.46 14.43 -10.89
C VAL A 319 -3.51 14.88 -9.79
N LEU A 320 -4.05 15.65 -8.85
CA LEU A 320 -3.29 16.33 -7.79
C LEU A 320 -2.86 15.43 -6.63
N ASN A 321 -3.29 14.16 -6.61
CA ASN A 321 -2.77 13.14 -5.72
C ASN A 321 -3.05 11.72 -6.27
N ILE A 322 -2.34 10.73 -5.74
CA ILE A 322 -2.48 9.32 -6.18
C ILE A 322 -3.88 8.75 -5.95
N ASN A 323 -4.63 9.22 -4.96
CA ASN A 323 -5.95 8.69 -4.63
C ASN A 323 -7.00 9.03 -5.71
N ILE A 324 -6.85 10.15 -6.41
CA ILE A 324 -7.73 10.56 -7.51
C ILE A 324 -7.31 10.04 -8.88
N LEU A 325 -6.19 9.31 -9.01
CA LEU A 325 -5.84 8.60 -10.25
C LEU A 325 -6.92 7.57 -10.61
N PRO A 326 -7.58 7.66 -11.79
CA PRO A 326 -8.69 6.76 -12.14
C PRO A 326 -8.25 5.31 -12.25
N TYR A 327 -7.14 5.04 -12.95
CA TYR A 327 -6.58 3.71 -13.13
C TYR A 327 -5.06 3.67 -12.97
N ASN A 328 -4.55 2.68 -12.23
CA ASN A 328 -3.11 2.39 -12.21
C ASN A 328 -2.56 2.05 -13.61
N LEU A 329 -3.40 1.47 -14.49
CA LEU A 329 -3.05 1.19 -15.89
C LEU A 329 -2.77 2.46 -16.70
N GLN A 330 -3.38 3.60 -16.36
CA GLN A 330 -3.07 4.86 -17.03
C GLN A 330 -1.63 5.28 -16.75
N LEU A 331 -1.19 5.23 -15.49
CA LEU A 331 0.21 5.51 -15.14
C LEU A 331 1.18 4.58 -15.87
N ILE A 332 0.85 3.29 -16.00
CA ILE A 332 1.69 2.33 -16.73
C ILE A 332 1.83 2.69 -18.22
N PHE A 333 0.73 3.06 -18.88
CA PHE A 333 0.74 3.46 -20.28
C PHE A 333 1.47 4.80 -20.48
N ILE A 334 1.23 5.79 -19.61
CA ILE A 334 1.89 7.10 -19.69
C ILE A 334 3.39 6.96 -19.41
N THR A 335 3.80 6.09 -18.49
CA THR A 335 5.22 5.76 -18.29
C THR A 335 5.84 5.17 -19.56
N GLU A 336 5.11 4.29 -20.26
CA GLU A 336 5.54 3.74 -21.55
C GLU A 336 5.63 4.80 -22.65
N PHE A 337 4.75 5.81 -22.62
CA PHE A 337 4.81 6.96 -23.53
C PHE A 337 6.12 7.71 -23.37
N PHE A 338 6.47 8.14 -22.14
CA PHE A 338 7.71 8.87 -21.88
C PHE A 338 8.97 8.03 -22.13
N ARG A 339 8.88 6.69 -22.00
CA ARG A 339 9.97 5.79 -22.40
C ARG A 339 10.21 5.75 -23.90
N LEU A 340 9.17 5.94 -24.72
CA LEU A 340 9.23 5.80 -26.18
C LEU A 340 9.30 7.14 -26.92
N VAL A 341 8.95 8.25 -26.27
CA VAL A 341 8.86 9.57 -26.86
C VAL A 341 9.72 10.54 -26.07
N ASP A 342 10.95 10.74 -26.53
CA ASP A 342 11.82 11.79 -26.02
C ASP A 342 11.29 13.16 -26.48
N ASN A 343 11.11 14.12 -25.55
CA ASN A 343 10.64 15.48 -25.83
C ASN A 343 9.36 15.52 -26.70
N PRO A 344 8.20 15.09 -26.17
CA PRO A 344 6.95 15.03 -26.91
C PRO A 344 6.52 16.42 -27.43
N SER A 345 5.97 16.48 -28.65
CA SER A 345 5.34 17.69 -29.17
C SER A 345 4.03 17.98 -28.44
N GLU A 346 3.61 19.25 -28.43
CA GLU A 346 2.30 19.66 -27.88
C GLU A 346 1.14 18.86 -28.47
N GLU A 347 1.18 18.54 -29.77
CA GLU A 347 0.16 17.70 -30.41
C GLU A 347 0.07 16.30 -29.78
N LYS A 348 1.21 15.66 -29.49
CA LYS A 348 1.24 14.35 -28.82
C LYS A 348 0.77 14.44 -27.37
N LEU A 349 1.13 15.51 -26.66
CA LEU A 349 0.69 15.75 -25.28
C LEU A 349 -0.83 15.98 -25.23
N ASN A 350 -1.40 16.73 -26.17
CA ASN A 350 -2.84 16.95 -26.30
C ASN A 350 -3.58 15.64 -26.56
N GLU A 351 -3.09 14.78 -27.46
CA GLU A 351 -3.71 13.47 -27.71
C GLU A 351 -3.55 12.52 -26.51
N LEU A 352 -2.44 12.58 -25.77
CA LEU A 352 -2.25 11.81 -24.53
C LEU A 352 -3.24 12.26 -23.44
N GLU A 353 -3.48 13.56 -23.31
CA GLU A 353 -4.47 14.12 -22.39
C GLU A 353 -5.89 13.68 -22.78
N ARG A 354 -6.23 13.79 -24.07
CA ARG A 354 -7.50 13.29 -24.62
C ARG A 354 -7.66 11.80 -24.33
N TRP A 355 -6.62 10.99 -24.55
CA TRP A 355 -6.62 9.56 -24.25
C TRP A 355 -6.85 9.27 -22.75
N PHE A 356 -6.23 10.04 -21.86
CA PHE A 356 -6.45 9.92 -20.41
C PHE A 356 -7.92 10.14 -20.06
N TRP A 357 -8.52 11.21 -20.56
CA TRP A 357 -9.93 11.52 -20.29
C TRP A 357 -10.89 10.52 -20.94
N GLN A 358 -10.60 10.09 -22.17
CA GLN A 358 -11.40 9.07 -22.86
C GLN A 358 -11.41 7.76 -22.08
N THR A 359 -10.24 7.26 -21.66
CA THR A 359 -10.15 6.02 -20.91
C THR A 359 -10.79 6.10 -19.53
N THR A 360 -10.78 7.29 -18.92
CA THR A 360 -11.44 7.58 -17.64
C THR A 360 -12.96 7.54 -17.75
N TYR A 361 -13.54 8.32 -18.67
CA TYR A 361 -15.00 8.43 -18.80
C TYR A 361 -15.65 7.18 -19.41
N ALA A 362 -14.96 6.51 -20.32
CA ALA A 362 -15.42 5.24 -20.91
C ALA A 362 -15.34 4.05 -19.95
N SER A 363 -14.84 4.23 -18.72
CA SER A 363 -14.52 3.14 -17.79
C SER A 363 -13.66 2.05 -18.44
N TYR A 364 -12.75 2.47 -19.33
CA TYR A 364 -12.16 1.66 -20.38
C TYR A 364 -11.48 0.39 -19.85
N PHE A 365 -10.66 0.53 -18.81
CA PHE A 365 -9.93 -0.61 -18.24
C PHE A 365 -10.79 -1.50 -17.34
N SER A 366 -11.99 -1.07 -16.96
CA SER A 366 -12.97 -1.90 -16.25
C SER A 366 -13.73 -2.82 -17.22
N ILE A 367 -14.03 -2.33 -18.43
CA ILE A 367 -14.77 -3.09 -19.45
C ILE A 367 -13.87 -3.91 -20.37
N TYR A 368 -12.60 -3.53 -20.52
CA TYR A 368 -11.67 -4.24 -21.39
C TYR A 368 -11.01 -5.42 -20.67
N SER A 369 -11.23 -6.62 -21.22
CA SER A 369 -10.55 -7.85 -20.78
C SER A 369 -9.03 -7.77 -20.98
N LEU A 370 -8.27 -8.62 -20.27
CA LEU A 370 -6.81 -8.66 -20.38
C LEU A 370 -6.31 -8.81 -21.82
N SER A 371 -7.02 -9.56 -22.66
CA SER A 371 -6.69 -9.70 -24.09
C SER A 371 -6.85 -8.38 -24.84
N LYS A 372 -7.93 -7.64 -24.59
CA LYS A 372 -8.13 -6.31 -25.18
C LYS A 372 -7.11 -5.30 -24.65
N GLN A 373 -6.77 -5.34 -23.36
CA GLN A 373 -5.74 -4.47 -22.76
C GLN A 373 -4.36 -4.67 -23.39
N ARG A 374 -3.97 -5.91 -23.72
CA ARG A 374 -2.73 -6.19 -24.47
C ARG A 374 -2.74 -5.54 -25.85
N LYS A 375 -3.86 -5.65 -26.58
CA LYS A 375 -4.02 -5.00 -27.90
C LYS A 375 -4.00 -3.48 -27.79
N ALA A 376 -4.62 -2.93 -26.75
CA ALA A 376 -4.58 -1.51 -26.44
C ALA A 376 -3.16 -1.03 -26.19
N PHE A 377 -2.38 -1.74 -25.37
CA PHE A 377 -0.98 -1.42 -25.11
C PHE A 377 -0.14 -1.46 -26.39
N ALA A 378 -0.34 -2.48 -27.23
CA ALA A 378 0.38 -2.58 -28.50
C ALA A 378 0.02 -1.46 -29.49
N LYS A 379 -1.27 -1.05 -29.60
CA LYS A 379 -1.66 0.12 -30.42
C LYS A 379 -1.08 1.40 -29.83
N PHE A 380 -1.15 1.57 -28.52
CA PHE A 380 -0.60 2.75 -27.83
C PHE A 380 0.90 2.91 -28.09
N GLN A 381 1.68 1.82 -28.09
CA GLN A 381 3.09 1.85 -28.48
C GLN A 381 3.31 2.28 -29.94
N ARG A 382 2.43 1.87 -30.86
CA ARG A 382 2.46 2.31 -32.27
C ARG A 382 2.17 3.81 -32.39
N PHE A 383 1.19 4.32 -31.64
CA PHE A 383 0.94 5.75 -31.51
C PHE A 383 2.19 6.51 -31.02
N CYS A 384 2.85 6.02 -29.97
CA CYS A 384 4.07 6.64 -29.45
C CYS A 384 5.15 6.78 -30.54
N ARG A 385 5.29 5.75 -31.40
CA ARG A 385 6.23 5.72 -32.53
C ARG A 385 5.79 6.52 -33.76
N GLY A 386 4.58 7.10 -33.75
CA GLY A 386 4.03 7.85 -34.87
C GLY A 386 3.46 6.97 -36.00
N GLU A 387 3.24 5.68 -35.74
CA GLU A 387 2.63 4.74 -36.70
C GLU A 387 1.09 4.84 -36.70
N GLU A 388 0.50 5.43 -35.66
CA GLU A 388 -0.93 5.64 -35.48
C GLU A 388 -1.15 7.10 -35.03
N LEU A 389 -2.24 7.73 -35.48
CA LEU A 389 -2.60 9.09 -35.06
C LEU A 389 -3.27 9.11 -33.69
N GLU A 390 -4.13 8.14 -33.41
CA GLU A 390 -4.91 8.05 -32.18
C GLU A 390 -4.32 7.01 -31.22
N ALA A 391 -4.28 7.37 -29.94
CA ALA A 391 -3.76 6.49 -28.89
C ALA A 391 -4.77 5.40 -28.48
N ILE A 392 -6.07 5.70 -28.55
CA ILE A 392 -7.13 4.82 -28.05
C ILE A 392 -7.36 3.61 -28.96
N TYR A 393 -7.41 2.41 -28.39
CA TYR A 393 -7.75 1.19 -29.13
C TYR A 393 -9.24 0.89 -29.00
N LYS A 394 -9.92 0.71 -30.13
CA LYS A 394 -11.30 0.21 -30.21
C LYS A 394 -11.27 -1.24 -30.68
N ALA A 395 -12.11 -2.09 -30.08
CA ALA A 395 -12.17 -3.51 -30.41
C ALA A 395 -12.86 -3.79 -31.75
N ASN A 396 -13.74 -2.88 -32.19
CA ASN A 396 -14.34 -2.85 -33.52
C ASN A 396 -14.62 -1.39 -33.92
N ASP A 397 -14.79 -1.14 -35.22
CA ASP A 397 -14.92 0.22 -35.77
C ASP A 397 -16.20 0.93 -35.31
N ASN A 398 -17.21 0.17 -34.88
CA ASN A 398 -18.50 0.67 -34.40
C ASN A 398 -18.59 0.77 -32.87
N GLU A 399 -17.48 0.60 -32.14
CA GLU A 399 -17.49 0.65 -30.67
C GLU A 399 -17.70 2.10 -30.24
N VAL A 400 -18.83 2.33 -29.58
CA VAL A 400 -19.16 3.62 -28.98
C VAL A 400 -18.91 3.51 -27.48
N PHE A 401 -18.17 4.48 -26.94
CA PHE A 401 -17.94 4.57 -25.52
C PHE A 401 -19.05 5.41 -24.88
N GLU A 402 -19.52 4.96 -23.72
CA GLU A 402 -20.58 5.60 -22.96
C GLU A 402 -20.06 5.95 -21.57
N ALA A 403 -20.37 7.16 -21.11
CA ALA A 403 -20.10 7.55 -19.73
C ALA A 403 -21.08 6.85 -18.79
N VAL A 404 -20.56 6.32 -17.69
CA VAL A 404 -21.37 5.74 -16.60
C VAL A 404 -22.19 6.84 -15.92
N GLU A 405 -23.34 6.47 -15.36
CA GLU A 405 -24.25 7.36 -14.64
C GLU A 405 -23.57 8.23 -13.57
N PHE A 406 -24.21 9.36 -13.28
CA PHE A 406 -23.71 10.33 -12.31
C PHE A 406 -23.59 9.70 -10.90
N PRO A 407 -22.41 9.73 -10.25
CA PRO A 407 -22.19 9.05 -8.99
C PRO A 407 -22.94 9.70 -7.82
N SER A 408 -23.55 8.89 -6.95
CA SER A 408 -24.30 9.40 -5.81
C SER A 408 -23.43 9.95 -4.67
N LYS A 409 -22.25 9.37 -4.49
CA LYS A 409 -21.29 9.70 -3.43
C LYS A 409 -19.87 9.64 -3.98
N MET A 410 -18.96 10.40 -3.37
CA MET A 410 -17.53 10.28 -3.67
C MET A 410 -16.97 8.98 -3.11
N ASN A 411 -16.32 8.21 -3.97
CA ASN A 411 -15.68 6.94 -3.63
C ASN A 411 -14.36 6.84 -4.40
N TYR A 412 -13.24 6.88 -3.67
CA TYR A 412 -11.88 6.75 -4.22
C TYR A 412 -11.55 5.35 -4.79
N GLY A 413 -12.47 4.38 -4.71
CA GLY A 413 -12.41 3.12 -5.46
C GLY A 413 -13.20 3.14 -6.79
N SER A 414 -14.02 4.16 -7.03
CA SER A 414 -14.88 4.27 -8.22
C SER A 414 -14.24 5.20 -9.25
N VAL A 415 -13.97 4.66 -10.44
CA VAL A 415 -13.41 5.41 -11.58
C VAL A 415 -14.33 6.57 -11.95
N ARG A 416 -15.64 6.34 -12.04
CA ARG A 416 -16.61 7.37 -12.40
C ARG A 416 -16.68 8.51 -11.36
N SER A 417 -16.55 8.17 -10.06
CA SER A 417 -16.47 9.17 -8.99
C SER A 417 -15.22 10.03 -9.12
N LYS A 418 -14.07 9.41 -9.42
CA LYS A 418 -12.82 10.14 -9.69
C LYS A 418 -12.92 11.00 -10.94
N ALA A 419 -13.53 10.50 -12.01
CA ALA A 419 -13.74 11.23 -13.25
C ALA A 419 -14.48 12.55 -13.01
N LEU A 420 -15.60 12.49 -12.27
CA LEU A 420 -16.35 13.69 -11.91
C LEU A 420 -15.55 14.62 -11.00
N GLY A 421 -14.83 14.06 -10.02
CA GLY A 421 -13.97 14.84 -9.13
C GLY A 421 -12.89 15.60 -9.91
N LEU A 422 -12.18 14.92 -10.81
CA LEU A 422 -11.17 15.52 -11.68
C LEU A 422 -11.79 16.59 -12.59
N PHE A 423 -12.97 16.34 -13.15
CA PHE A 423 -13.69 17.34 -13.95
C PHE A 423 -14.03 18.62 -13.15
N MET A 424 -14.45 18.45 -11.89
CA MET A 424 -14.70 19.59 -10.99
C MET A 424 -13.41 20.35 -10.65
N ILE A 425 -12.30 19.64 -10.39
CA ILE A 425 -10.99 20.25 -10.17
C ILE A 425 -10.56 21.02 -11.41
N LYS A 426 -10.58 20.40 -12.60
CA LYS A 426 -10.24 21.02 -13.87
C LYS A 426 -11.06 22.28 -14.12
N THR A 427 -12.38 22.21 -13.95
CA THR A 427 -13.27 23.36 -14.13
C THR A 427 -12.94 24.50 -13.16
N LEU A 428 -12.61 24.16 -11.91
CA LEU A 428 -12.23 25.16 -10.91
C LEU A 428 -10.93 25.85 -11.30
N ILE A 429 -9.88 25.08 -11.59
CA ILE A 429 -8.56 25.60 -11.95
C ILE A 429 -8.59 26.40 -13.26
N GLU A 430 -9.34 25.96 -14.27
CA GLU A 430 -9.46 26.72 -15.53
C GLU A 430 -10.18 28.07 -15.37
N LYS A 431 -11.05 28.19 -14.36
CA LYS A 431 -11.84 29.40 -14.10
C LYS A 431 -11.23 30.30 -13.03
N THR A 432 -10.22 29.83 -12.31
CA THR A 432 -9.61 30.54 -11.18
C THR A 432 -8.11 30.67 -11.41
N GLU A 433 -7.52 31.81 -11.03
CA GLU A 433 -6.05 31.99 -11.04
C GLU A 433 -5.44 31.31 -9.80
N ILE A 434 -5.73 30.01 -9.59
CA ILE A 434 -5.11 29.23 -8.52
C ILE A 434 -3.72 28.82 -8.98
N ASP A 435 -2.69 29.46 -8.43
CA ASP A 435 -1.29 29.16 -8.69
C ASP A 435 -0.74 28.00 -7.81
N ASP A 436 -1.48 27.60 -6.77
CA ASP A 436 -1.07 26.59 -5.79
C ASP A 436 -1.99 25.36 -5.85
N TYR A 437 -1.43 24.20 -6.23
CA TYR A 437 -2.14 22.95 -6.44
C TYR A 437 -2.27 22.12 -5.14
N ASP A 438 -2.40 22.79 -4.00
CA ASP A 438 -2.46 22.22 -2.66
C ASP A 438 -3.84 21.63 -2.32
N PHE A 439 -4.31 20.71 -3.17
CA PHE A 439 -5.58 20.03 -2.99
C PHE A 439 -5.64 19.21 -1.69
N ASP A 440 -6.61 19.52 -0.84
CA ASP A 440 -6.89 18.86 0.45
C ASP A 440 -7.79 17.63 0.22
N ASP A 441 -9.08 17.87 0.00
CA ASP A 441 -10.09 16.83 -0.22
C ASP A 441 -11.35 17.44 -0.86
N PHE A 442 -12.33 16.59 -1.18
CA PHE A 442 -13.69 17.00 -1.50
C PHE A 442 -14.50 17.23 -0.23
N LEU A 443 -14.90 18.47 0.03
CA LEU A 443 -15.73 18.82 1.19
C LEU A 443 -17.17 19.12 0.79
N SER A 444 -18.08 18.95 1.76
CA SER A 444 -19.51 19.14 1.51
C SER A 444 -20.00 20.52 1.92
N LEU A 445 -20.84 21.12 1.07
CA LEU A 445 -21.66 22.30 1.36
C LEU A 445 -22.78 22.01 2.37
N SER A 446 -22.89 20.78 2.87
CA SER A 446 -23.83 20.39 3.92
C SER A 446 -23.14 19.57 5.00
N LYS A 447 -23.44 19.86 6.27
CA LYS A 447 -22.82 19.21 7.43
C LYS A 447 -23.11 17.70 7.51
N HIS A 448 -24.30 17.29 7.07
CA HIS A 448 -24.80 15.92 7.25
C HIS A 448 -24.96 15.16 5.93
N ASP A 449 -24.91 15.88 4.81
CA ASP A 449 -25.15 15.30 3.51
C ASP A 449 -23.84 15.17 2.73
N LYS A 450 -23.56 13.95 2.26
CA LYS A 450 -22.36 13.60 1.51
C LYS A 450 -22.67 13.24 0.06
N ASP A 451 -23.83 13.66 -0.44
CA ASP A 451 -24.17 13.59 -1.85
C ASP A 451 -23.06 14.28 -2.68
N PHE A 452 -22.60 13.61 -3.73
CA PHE A 452 -21.54 14.14 -4.61
C PHE A 452 -21.91 15.54 -5.12
N VAL A 453 -23.18 15.78 -5.43
CA VAL A 453 -23.66 17.06 -5.95
C VAL A 453 -23.44 18.22 -4.97
N LEU A 454 -23.23 17.95 -3.68
CA LEU A 454 -22.94 18.96 -2.66
C LEU A 454 -21.44 19.08 -2.36
N LEU A 455 -20.60 18.27 -2.99
CA LEU A 455 -19.15 18.32 -2.78
C LEU A 455 -18.51 19.43 -3.62
N PHE A 456 -17.37 19.93 -3.17
CA PHE A 456 -16.53 20.84 -3.93
C PHE A 456 -15.04 20.55 -3.63
N PRO A 457 -14.13 20.77 -4.58
CA PRO A 457 -12.70 20.65 -4.35
C PRO A 457 -12.23 21.73 -3.36
N LYS A 458 -11.53 21.33 -2.29
CA LYS A 458 -10.88 22.27 -1.37
C LYS A 458 -9.37 22.27 -1.59
N PHE A 459 -8.80 23.47 -1.56
CA PHE A 459 -7.37 23.73 -1.57
C PHE A 459 -6.96 24.29 -0.19
N GLU A 460 -5.80 23.89 0.35
CA GLU A 460 -5.38 24.26 1.72
C GLU A 460 -5.13 25.77 1.86
N SER A 461 -4.56 26.37 0.82
CA SER A 461 -4.26 27.78 0.64
C SER A 461 -5.52 28.64 0.68
N GLN A 462 -6.66 28.06 0.31
CA GLN A 462 -7.94 28.74 0.32
C GLN A 462 -8.58 28.73 1.71
N THR A 463 -8.45 29.87 2.40
CA THR A 463 -9.18 30.15 3.62
C THR A 463 -10.56 30.72 3.30
N TYR A 464 -11.60 29.89 3.47
CA TYR A 464 -13.00 30.33 3.36
C TYR A 464 -13.50 30.85 4.70
N GLU A 465 -13.80 32.14 4.76
CA GLU A 465 -14.42 32.79 5.91
C GLU A 465 -15.63 33.62 5.47
N THR A 466 -16.57 33.82 6.40
CA THR A 466 -17.65 34.78 6.17
C THR A 466 -17.11 36.19 6.30
N GLU A 467 -17.59 37.13 5.49
CA GLU A 467 -17.21 38.56 5.57
C GLU A 467 -17.28 39.13 7.00
N PHE A 468 -18.22 38.64 7.82
CA PHE A 468 -18.41 39.07 9.22
C PHE A 468 -17.38 38.51 10.21
N ARG A 469 -16.66 37.42 9.88
CA ARG A 469 -15.72 36.72 10.79
C ARG A 469 -14.24 36.99 10.50
N ALA A 470 -13.92 37.67 9.41
CA ALA A 470 -12.55 37.98 8.96
C ALA A 470 -11.70 38.82 9.94
N LEU A 471 -12.22 39.16 11.13
CA LEU A 471 -11.58 39.96 12.16
C LEU A 471 -10.99 39.16 13.35
N THR A 472 -11.02 37.82 13.33
CA THR A 472 -10.45 36.99 14.42
C THR A 472 -9.77 35.70 13.92
N ARG A 473 -8.57 35.39 14.44
CA ARG A 473 -7.76 34.21 14.07
C ARG A 473 -8.53 32.88 14.18
N SER A 474 -8.44 32.08 13.11
CA SER A 474 -9.31 30.95 12.81
C SER A 474 -9.00 29.66 13.60
N LYS A 475 -10.05 28.88 13.89
CA LYS A 475 -10.01 27.45 14.23
C LYS A 475 -10.32 26.66 12.96
N LYS A 476 -9.82 25.43 12.80
CA LYS A 476 -10.23 24.53 11.70
C LYS A 476 -11.76 24.34 11.70
N ILE A 477 -12.45 24.97 10.75
CA ILE A 477 -13.90 24.84 10.54
C ILE A 477 -14.15 23.56 9.73
N LYS A 478 -15.04 22.69 10.22
CA LYS A 478 -15.46 21.45 9.52
C LYS A 478 -16.83 21.57 8.85
N ASP A 479 -17.50 22.71 8.99
CA ASP A 479 -18.85 22.95 8.48
C ASP A 479 -18.80 24.07 7.45
N TYR A 480 -19.03 23.72 6.18
CA TYR A 480 -18.99 24.64 5.04
C TYR A 480 -20.38 25.04 4.54
N SER A 481 -21.43 24.75 5.32
CA SER A 481 -22.80 25.17 4.98
C SER A 481 -22.97 26.69 4.88
N PHE A 482 -22.11 27.45 5.55
CA PHE A 482 -22.10 28.91 5.45
C PHE A 482 -21.81 29.43 4.04
N ILE A 483 -21.19 28.62 3.18
CA ILE A 483 -20.90 28.99 1.79
C ILE A 483 -22.18 29.32 1.03
N LEU A 484 -23.27 28.60 1.31
CA LEU A 484 -24.57 28.78 0.68
C LEU A 484 -25.24 30.12 1.02
N ASN A 485 -24.69 30.92 1.95
CA ASN A 485 -25.18 32.27 2.24
C ASN A 485 -24.70 33.33 1.22
N GLY A 486 -23.84 32.97 0.26
CA GLY A 486 -23.41 33.87 -0.82
C GLY A 486 -22.44 34.98 -0.42
N LYS A 487 -21.80 34.89 0.76
CA LYS A 487 -20.91 35.91 1.33
C LYS A 487 -19.58 35.33 1.82
N THR A 488 -19.07 34.32 1.10
CA THR A 488 -17.80 33.68 1.45
C THR A 488 -16.67 34.32 0.66
N LEU A 489 -15.68 34.82 1.39
CA LEU A 489 -14.46 35.35 0.80
C LEU A 489 -13.62 34.21 0.22
N ASN A 490 -12.93 34.48 -0.89
CA ASN A 490 -12.04 33.53 -1.58
C ASN A 490 -12.72 32.26 -2.10
N PHE A 491 -14.05 32.24 -2.21
CA PHE A 491 -14.79 31.13 -2.81
C PHE A 491 -15.38 31.55 -4.15
N ASP A 492 -14.93 30.94 -5.25
CA ASP A 492 -15.52 31.18 -6.55
C ASP A 492 -16.80 30.34 -6.72
N TYR A 493 -17.93 31.02 -6.60
CA TYR A 493 -19.25 30.41 -6.71
C TYR A 493 -19.51 29.86 -8.12
N GLN A 494 -19.13 30.58 -9.18
CA GLN A 494 -19.42 30.16 -10.55
C GLN A 494 -18.57 28.97 -10.97
N ALA A 495 -17.30 28.96 -10.58
CA ALA A 495 -16.39 27.85 -10.82
C ALA A 495 -16.84 26.57 -10.10
N ASN A 496 -17.50 26.71 -8.94
CA ASN A 496 -18.06 25.61 -8.17
C ASN A 496 -19.53 25.27 -8.49
N PHE A 497 -20.06 25.76 -9.63
CA PHE A 497 -21.42 25.52 -10.10
C PHE A 497 -22.51 26.00 -9.11
N ILE A 498 -22.30 27.16 -8.50
CA ILE A 498 -23.26 27.83 -7.62
C ILE A 498 -23.62 29.18 -8.23
N ASN A 499 -24.90 29.38 -8.53
CA ASN A 499 -25.44 30.64 -9.06
C ASN A 499 -26.43 31.28 -8.07
N ASN A 500 -26.95 32.47 -8.40
CA ASN A 500 -27.89 33.18 -7.55
C ASN A 500 -29.16 32.36 -7.24
N SER A 501 -29.68 31.58 -8.19
CA SER A 501 -30.87 30.73 -7.95
C SER A 501 -30.64 29.66 -6.87
N ILE A 502 -29.41 29.16 -6.72
CA ILE A 502 -29.04 28.23 -5.66
C ILE A 502 -28.95 28.96 -4.32
N LEU A 503 -28.34 30.14 -4.28
CA LEU A 503 -28.20 30.96 -3.07
C LEU A 503 -29.57 31.44 -2.53
N ASP A 504 -30.53 31.67 -3.42
CA ASP A 504 -31.90 32.09 -3.06
C ASP A 504 -32.75 30.96 -2.42
N CYS A 505 -32.28 29.71 -2.44
CA CYS A 505 -33.02 28.56 -1.90
C CYS A 505 -33.06 28.50 -0.36
N LYS A 506 -32.47 29.46 0.37
CA LYS A 506 -32.53 29.59 1.85
C LYS A 506 -32.25 28.28 2.61
N ASN A 507 -31.30 27.47 2.13
CA ASN A 507 -30.91 26.15 2.67
C ASN A 507 -31.92 25.00 2.44
N ASP A 508 -32.83 25.10 1.47
CA ASP A 508 -33.54 23.93 0.93
C ASP A 508 -32.55 23.03 0.17
N ILE A 509 -32.01 22.03 0.88
CA ILE A 509 -30.94 21.16 0.37
C ILE A 509 -31.39 20.36 -0.87
N ASP A 510 -32.63 19.89 -0.91
CA ASP A 510 -33.11 19.09 -2.04
C ASP A 510 -33.22 19.95 -3.30
N LYS A 511 -33.75 21.18 -3.17
CA LYS A 511 -33.79 22.12 -4.29
C LYS A 511 -32.38 22.54 -4.76
N ILE A 512 -31.46 22.77 -3.82
CA ILE A 512 -30.06 23.09 -4.11
C ILE A 512 -29.40 21.95 -4.89
N LYS A 513 -29.60 20.69 -4.47
CA LYS A 513 -29.08 19.51 -5.18
C LYS A 513 -29.58 19.45 -6.62
N ARG A 514 -30.88 19.62 -6.85
CA ARG A 514 -31.44 19.58 -8.21
C ARG A 514 -30.82 20.63 -9.12
N LEU A 515 -30.79 21.89 -8.65
CA LEU A 515 -30.25 23.00 -9.43
C LEU A 515 -28.74 22.84 -9.70
N ARG A 516 -27.96 22.45 -8.69
CA ARG A 516 -26.51 22.25 -8.84
C ARG A 516 -26.19 21.05 -9.72
N TYR A 517 -26.95 19.95 -9.61
CA TYR A 517 -26.85 18.80 -10.51
C TYR A 517 -27.03 19.22 -11.97
N SER A 518 -28.09 19.95 -12.30
CA SER A 518 -28.35 20.39 -13.68
C SER A 518 -27.19 21.23 -14.25
N LEU A 519 -26.58 22.10 -13.44
CA LEU A 519 -25.42 22.89 -13.86
C LEU A 519 -24.17 22.03 -14.11
N ILE A 520 -23.87 21.10 -13.19
CA ILE A 520 -22.73 20.20 -13.33
C ILE A 520 -22.93 19.28 -14.55
N ALA A 521 -24.07 18.61 -14.64
CA ALA A 521 -24.38 17.65 -15.70
C ALA A 521 -24.37 18.31 -17.08
N ALA A 522 -24.91 19.53 -17.23
CA ALA A 522 -24.88 20.25 -18.51
C ALA A 522 -23.46 20.63 -18.95
N SER A 523 -22.57 20.96 -18.00
CA SER A 523 -21.16 21.26 -18.31
C SER A 523 -20.36 19.99 -18.56
N GLU A 524 -20.60 18.93 -17.78
CA GLU A 524 -19.95 17.64 -17.93
C GLU A 524 -20.32 16.98 -19.26
N SER A 525 -21.59 17.03 -19.69
CA SER A 525 -22.05 16.48 -20.98
C SER A 525 -21.25 17.03 -22.14
N LYS A 526 -21.08 18.36 -22.20
CA LYS A 526 -20.29 19.03 -23.25
C LYS A 526 -18.84 18.57 -23.26
N PHE A 527 -18.24 18.41 -22.09
CA PHE A 527 -16.87 17.93 -21.96
C PHE A 527 -16.75 16.48 -22.44
N VAL A 528 -17.65 15.60 -22.00
CA VAL A 528 -17.64 14.18 -22.38
C VAL A 528 -17.90 14.00 -23.88
N GLU A 529 -18.84 14.75 -24.44
CA GLU A 529 -19.13 14.72 -25.88
C GLU A 529 -17.93 15.20 -26.72
N SER A 530 -17.16 16.17 -26.23
CA SER A 530 -15.93 16.62 -26.90
C SER A 530 -14.84 15.55 -26.97
N LEU A 531 -14.97 14.47 -26.20
CA LEU A 531 -14.07 13.32 -26.19
C LEU A 531 -14.57 12.17 -27.09
N ASP A 532 -15.63 12.38 -27.86
CA ASP A 532 -16.33 11.35 -28.65
C ASP A 532 -16.89 10.21 -27.78
N ILE A 533 -17.39 10.57 -26.58
CA ILE A 533 -18.06 9.66 -25.66
C ILE A 533 -19.52 10.07 -25.53
N ASN A 534 -20.42 9.10 -25.62
CA ASN A 534 -21.84 9.31 -25.39
C ASN A 534 -22.07 9.59 -23.90
N TYR A 535 -22.67 10.74 -23.59
CA TYR A 535 -23.05 11.08 -22.23
C TYR A 535 -24.49 10.61 -21.94
N ASN A 536 -24.61 9.47 -21.26
CA ASN A 536 -25.88 8.99 -20.73
C ASN A 536 -26.12 9.64 -19.37
N GLY A 537 -26.44 10.93 -19.37
CA GLY A 537 -26.83 11.68 -18.18
C GLY A 537 -28.19 11.20 -17.70
N THR A 538 -28.27 10.11 -16.94
CA THR A 538 -29.55 9.62 -16.45
C THR A 538 -30.09 10.54 -15.36
N ASP A 539 -31.37 10.86 -15.48
CA ASP A 539 -32.09 11.91 -14.77
C ASP A 539 -32.24 11.61 -13.27
N ARG A 540 -31.14 11.76 -12.55
CA ARG A 540 -31.03 11.48 -11.11
C ARG A 540 -32.09 12.20 -10.25
N TYR A 541 -32.65 13.29 -10.77
CA TYR A 541 -33.71 14.06 -10.12
C TYR A 541 -34.98 14.26 -10.99
N ASP A 542 -35.15 13.53 -12.10
CA ASP A 542 -36.46 13.58 -12.77
C ASP A 542 -37.53 12.91 -11.93
N GLU A 543 -38.57 13.68 -11.63
CA GLU A 543 -39.78 13.21 -10.97
C GLU A 543 -40.74 12.46 -11.93
N ASN A 544 -40.36 12.26 -13.20
CA ASN A 544 -41.22 11.72 -14.25
C ASN A 544 -41.03 10.21 -14.55
N ASN A 545 -40.40 9.46 -13.65
CA ASN A 545 -40.37 8.00 -13.72
C ASN A 545 -41.59 7.32 -13.06
N ASP A 546 -42.69 8.05 -12.88
CA ASP A 546 -44.04 7.47 -12.99
C ASP A 546 -44.53 7.76 -14.42
N GLY A 547 -44.46 6.73 -15.27
CA GLY A 547 -44.46 6.89 -16.72
C GLY A 547 -45.58 7.76 -17.30
N GLN A 548 -45.19 8.79 -18.06
CA GLN A 548 -45.89 9.18 -19.28
C GLN A 548 -45.00 10.05 -20.17
N VAL A 549 -44.81 9.57 -21.40
CA VAL A 549 -44.23 10.29 -22.53
C VAL A 549 -44.97 11.61 -22.74
N ILE A 550 -44.26 12.74 -22.72
CA ILE A 550 -44.73 13.97 -23.36
C ILE A 550 -43.59 14.52 -24.23
N LEU A 551 -43.75 14.29 -25.54
CA LEU A 551 -43.03 14.96 -26.62
C LEU A 551 -43.33 16.46 -26.61
N PHE A 552 -42.31 17.29 -26.78
CA PHE A 552 -42.35 18.48 -27.65
C PHE A 552 -40.97 18.79 -28.20
#